data_AF-A0A2S8PHL3-F1
#
_entry.id   AF-A0A2S8PHL3-F1
#
_cell.length_a   1.000
_cell.length_b   1.000
_cell.length_c   1.000
_cell.angle_alpha   90.00
_cell.angle_beta   90.00
_cell.angle_gamma   90.00
#
_symmetry.space_group_name_H-M   'P 1'
#
loop_
_entity.id
_entity.type
_entity.pdbx_description
1 polymer ?
#
loop_
_entity_poly.entity_id
_entity_poly.type
_entity_poly.pdbx_seq_one_letter_code
_entity_poly.pdbx_strand_id
1 'polypeptide(L)'
;LMGFDALGIDHVLAVTGDPARFGDLPGSSSVYDLTSFEIIRMIKQLNEGIAFSGKPLKQKANFVVGAAFNPHGKHLDKAVLRLERKIAAGADYIMTQPVYDPELIRALKEATSHLDIPIFLGIMPLASGRNAEYLHNEVPGIQLSDDVRRRMSGLEGEEGRAMGVAIAKELLDVAMEHFNGIYLMTPFMLYDMSAQLISHVWEKSGRRQSPLFHR
;
A
#
# COMPACT_ATOMS: atom_id res chain seq x y z
N LEU A 1 -16.87 11.08 4.01
CA LEU A 1 -17.10 11.12 2.55
C LEU A 1 -17.60 12.49 2.11
N MET A 2 -18.85 12.90 2.37
CA MET A 2 -19.32 14.24 1.92
C MET A 2 -18.44 15.41 2.39
N GLY A 3 -17.88 15.35 3.61
CA GLY A 3 -16.91 16.35 4.08
C GLY A 3 -15.56 16.33 3.35
N PHE A 4 -15.11 15.18 2.83
CA PHE A 4 -13.91 15.09 2.00
C PHE A 4 -14.14 15.74 0.64
N ASP A 5 -15.25 15.40 -0.01
CA ASP A 5 -15.66 15.98 -1.29
C ASP A 5 -15.79 17.52 -1.19
N ALA A 6 -16.43 18.01 -0.12
CA ALA A 6 -16.55 19.45 0.14
C ALA A 6 -15.20 20.16 0.38
N LEU A 7 -14.17 19.43 0.83
CA LEU A 7 -12.80 19.94 1.03
C LEU A 7 -11.91 19.74 -0.21
N GLY A 8 -12.44 19.19 -1.30
CA GLY A 8 -11.66 18.86 -2.50
C GLY A 8 -10.74 17.64 -2.31
N ILE A 9 -11.00 16.79 -1.31
CA ILE A 9 -10.33 15.51 -1.13
C ILE A 9 -11.15 14.46 -1.88
N ASP A 10 -10.63 14.02 -3.01
CA ASP A 10 -11.30 13.15 -3.96
C ASP A 10 -10.61 11.79 -4.13
N HIS A 11 -9.41 11.57 -3.57
CA HIS A 11 -8.76 10.25 -3.55
C HIS A 11 -8.94 9.57 -2.19
N VAL A 12 -9.49 8.35 -2.20
CA VAL A 12 -9.78 7.58 -0.98
C VAL A 12 -9.30 6.14 -1.11
N LEU A 13 -8.63 5.62 -0.09
CA LEU A 13 -8.24 4.20 -0.02
C LEU A 13 -9.25 3.42 0.83
N ALA A 14 -9.98 2.50 0.21
CA ALA A 14 -10.98 1.68 0.90
C ALA A 14 -10.32 0.48 1.61
N VAL A 15 -10.32 0.51 2.94
CA VAL A 15 -9.81 -0.56 3.80
C VAL A 15 -10.87 -1.02 4.79
N THR A 16 -10.93 -2.31 5.09
CA THR A 16 -11.88 -2.89 6.06
C THR A 16 -11.50 -2.57 7.52
N GLY A 17 -10.31 -1.98 7.76
CA GLY A 17 -9.73 -1.78 9.09
C GLY A 17 -9.15 -3.07 9.68
N ASP A 18 -8.35 -2.94 10.74
CA ASP A 18 -7.84 -4.07 11.52
C ASP A 18 -8.85 -4.48 12.60
N PRO A 19 -8.88 -5.78 12.98
CA PRO A 19 -9.69 -6.21 14.11
C PRO A 19 -9.38 -5.43 15.39
N ALA A 20 -10.42 -4.98 16.13
CA ALA A 20 -10.24 -4.12 17.32
C ALA A 20 -9.42 -4.73 18.47
N ARG A 21 -8.96 -5.98 18.36
CA ARG A 21 -7.99 -6.58 19.30
C ARG A 21 -6.58 -5.96 19.20
N PHE A 22 -6.29 -5.16 18.18
CA PHE A 22 -4.99 -4.52 17.96
C PHE A 22 -4.97 -3.00 18.23
N GLY A 23 -6.04 -2.43 18.81
CA GLY A 23 -6.09 -1.01 19.19
C GLY A 23 -5.97 -0.79 20.70
N ASP A 24 -5.21 0.22 21.13
CA ASP A 24 -4.89 0.56 22.53
C ASP A 24 -6.08 1.12 23.36
N LEU A 25 -7.33 0.90 22.95
CA LEU A 25 -8.52 1.47 23.59
C LEU A 25 -9.39 0.38 24.22
N PRO A 26 -9.36 0.20 25.56
CA PRO A 26 -10.28 -0.69 26.26
C PRO A 26 -11.71 -0.20 26.05
N GLY A 27 -12.53 -0.98 25.34
CA GLY A 27 -13.94 -0.67 25.08
C GLY A 27 -14.28 -0.27 23.63
N SER A 28 -13.32 -0.33 22.70
CA SER A 28 -13.62 -0.22 21.27
C SER A 28 -14.48 -1.42 20.81
N SER A 29 -15.75 -1.19 20.52
CA SER A 29 -16.52 -2.14 19.70
C SER A 29 -15.93 -2.14 18.30
N SER A 30 -15.65 -3.31 17.73
CA SER A 30 -15.33 -3.39 16.31
C SER A 30 -16.58 -2.98 15.53
N VAL A 31 -16.59 -1.79 14.95
CA VAL A 31 -17.64 -1.38 14.00
C VAL A 31 -17.31 -2.06 12.67
N TYR A 32 -17.59 -3.36 12.56
CA TYR A 32 -17.46 -4.13 11.31
C TYR A 32 -18.70 -3.98 10.44
N ASP A 33 -19.20 -2.77 10.24
CA ASP A 33 -20.45 -2.60 9.52
C ASP A 33 -20.27 -2.83 8.02
N LEU A 34 -19.05 -2.68 7.48
CA LEU A 34 -18.78 -2.70 6.05
C LEU A 34 -17.42 -3.33 5.71
N THR A 35 -17.42 -4.22 4.72
CA THR A 35 -16.23 -4.71 4.04
C THR A 35 -15.69 -3.67 3.07
N SER A 36 -14.38 -3.74 2.74
CA SER A 36 -13.80 -2.89 1.68
C SER A 36 -14.57 -2.98 0.34
N PHE A 37 -15.21 -4.10 0.01
CA PHE A 37 -16.07 -4.20 -1.17
C PHE A 37 -17.29 -3.29 -1.09
N GLU A 38 -17.96 -3.28 0.07
CA GLU A 38 -19.14 -2.47 0.30
C GLU A 38 -18.79 -0.98 0.36
N ILE A 39 -17.66 -0.64 0.98
CA ILE A 39 -17.14 0.74 0.99
C ILE A 39 -16.91 1.25 -0.44
N ILE A 40 -16.27 0.45 -1.31
CA ILE A 40 -16.03 0.83 -2.71
C ILE A 40 -17.37 1.06 -3.43
N ARG A 41 -18.32 0.11 -3.34
CA ARG A 41 -19.64 0.23 -3.98
C ARG A 41 -20.39 1.47 -3.52
N MET A 42 -20.37 1.73 -2.22
CA MET A 42 -20.99 2.91 -1.62
C MET A 42 -20.38 4.20 -2.19
N ILE A 43 -19.05 4.31 -2.23
CA ILE A 43 -18.40 5.50 -2.80
C ILE A 43 -18.77 5.67 -4.28
N LYS A 44 -18.82 4.59 -5.07
CA LYS A 44 -19.22 4.66 -6.47
C LYS A 44 -20.69 5.05 -6.66
N GLN A 45 -21.58 4.60 -5.80
CA GLN A 45 -22.97 5.04 -5.77
C GLN A 45 -23.09 6.56 -5.50
N LEU A 46 -22.24 7.14 -4.65
CA LEU A 46 -22.20 8.59 -4.46
C LEU A 46 -21.74 9.32 -5.73
N ASN A 47 -20.79 8.76 -6.48
CA ASN A 47 -20.34 9.31 -7.76
C ASN A 47 -21.44 9.24 -8.83
N GLU A 48 -22.36 8.29 -8.73
CA GLU A 48 -23.56 8.24 -9.58
C GLU A 48 -24.61 9.28 -9.19
N GLY A 49 -24.45 9.96 -8.05
CA GLY A 49 -25.38 10.95 -7.53
C GLY A 49 -26.50 10.35 -6.69
N ILE A 50 -26.26 9.19 -6.07
CA ILE A 50 -27.26 8.47 -5.29
C ILE A 50 -26.75 8.34 -3.85
N ALA A 51 -27.54 8.79 -2.88
CA ALA A 51 -27.24 8.61 -1.46
C ALA A 51 -27.40 7.14 -1.06
N PHE A 52 -26.80 6.71 0.05
CA PHE A 52 -26.96 5.34 0.57
C PHE A 52 -28.41 4.95 0.88
N SER A 53 -29.29 5.94 1.10
CA SER A 53 -30.74 5.74 1.25
C SER A 53 -31.49 5.50 -0.07
N GLY A 54 -30.80 5.52 -1.21
CA GLY A 54 -31.37 5.42 -2.55
C GLY A 54 -31.92 6.75 -3.10
N LYS A 55 -31.88 7.83 -2.32
CA LYS A 55 -32.35 9.16 -2.75
C LYS A 55 -31.34 9.84 -3.68
N PRO A 56 -31.79 10.63 -4.67
CA PRO A 56 -30.90 11.42 -5.50
C PRO A 56 -30.19 12.49 -4.67
N LEU A 57 -28.90 12.69 -4.94
CA LEU A 57 -28.09 13.77 -4.41
C LEU A 57 -28.28 15.03 -5.25
N LYS A 58 -28.17 16.20 -4.61
CA LYS A 58 -28.16 17.49 -5.32
C LYS A 58 -26.91 17.67 -6.19
N GLN A 59 -25.81 17.03 -5.79
CA GLN A 59 -24.52 17.05 -6.48
C GLN A 59 -23.91 15.66 -6.41
N LYS A 60 -23.32 15.21 -7.52
CA LYS A 60 -22.54 13.97 -7.58
C LYS A 60 -21.21 14.16 -6.86
N ALA A 61 -20.76 13.15 -6.14
CA ALA A 61 -19.38 13.10 -5.69
C ALA A 61 -18.45 12.79 -6.88
N ASN A 62 -17.15 13.00 -6.71
CA ASN A 62 -16.16 12.67 -7.74
C ASN A 62 -14.95 11.92 -7.17
N PHE A 63 -15.19 10.85 -6.42
CA PHE A 63 -14.13 10.10 -5.78
C PHE A 63 -13.38 9.15 -6.73
N VAL A 64 -12.05 9.16 -6.63
CA VAL A 64 -11.14 8.12 -7.10
C VAL A 64 -10.84 7.17 -5.94
N VAL A 65 -11.12 5.89 -6.13
CA VAL A 65 -11.15 4.88 -5.07
C VAL A 65 -10.01 3.88 -5.23
N GLY A 66 -9.04 3.94 -4.33
CA GLY A 66 -8.01 2.93 -4.18
C GLY A 66 -8.51 1.72 -3.41
N ALA A 67 -7.92 0.55 -3.66
CA ALA A 67 -8.13 -0.63 -2.82
C ALA A 67 -6.81 -1.27 -2.38
N ALA A 68 -6.75 -1.64 -1.09
CA ALA A 68 -5.59 -2.33 -0.55
C ALA A 68 -5.53 -3.80 -1.01
N PHE A 69 -4.34 -4.29 -1.32
CA PHE A 69 -4.10 -5.66 -1.76
C PHE A 69 -2.96 -6.29 -0.95
N ASN A 70 -3.19 -7.50 -0.44
CA ASN A 70 -2.15 -8.27 0.22
C ASN A 70 -1.71 -9.40 -0.71
N PRO A 71 -0.49 -9.34 -1.29
CA PRO A 71 0.06 -10.40 -2.13
C PRO A 71 0.65 -11.57 -1.32
N HIS A 72 0.80 -11.44 0.00
CA HIS A 72 1.45 -12.43 0.85
C HIS A 72 0.54 -13.62 1.13
N GLY A 73 1.16 -14.80 1.23
CA GLY A 73 0.49 -16.06 1.54
C GLY A 73 0.66 -17.13 0.46
N LYS A 74 0.18 -18.34 0.77
CA LYS A 74 0.40 -19.52 -0.08
C LYS A 74 -0.38 -19.53 -1.40
N HIS A 75 -1.43 -18.70 -1.51
CA HIS A 75 -2.40 -18.76 -2.60
C HIS A 75 -2.57 -17.38 -3.25
N LEU A 76 -1.55 -16.96 -4.00
CA LEU A 76 -1.56 -15.69 -4.75
C LEU A 76 -2.74 -15.63 -5.73
N ASP A 77 -3.07 -16.75 -6.37
CA ASP A 77 -4.24 -16.92 -7.24
C ASP A 77 -5.56 -16.51 -6.55
N LYS A 78 -5.79 -16.99 -5.32
CA LYS A 78 -6.98 -16.62 -4.54
C LYS A 78 -6.95 -15.16 -4.12
N ALA A 79 -5.77 -14.62 -3.81
CA ALA A 79 -5.62 -13.21 -3.50
C ALA A 79 -5.98 -12.34 -4.72
N VAL A 80 -5.53 -12.71 -5.91
CA VAL A 80 -5.86 -12.03 -7.18
C VAL A 80 -7.36 -12.14 -7.48
N LEU A 81 -8.00 -13.29 -7.30
CA LEU A 81 -9.45 -13.40 -7.47
C LEU A 81 -10.22 -12.44 -6.53
N ARG A 82 -9.72 -12.25 -5.31
CA ARG A 82 -10.28 -11.26 -4.37
C ARG A 82 -10.03 -9.83 -4.85
N LEU A 83 -8.88 -9.57 -5.48
CA LEU A 83 -8.54 -8.28 -6.08
C LEU A 83 -9.47 -7.95 -7.25
N GLU A 84 -9.72 -8.90 -8.15
CA GLU A 84 -10.67 -8.76 -9.26
C GLU A 84 -12.06 -8.38 -8.78
N ARG A 85 -12.52 -8.97 -7.67
CA ARG A 85 -13.80 -8.59 -7.05
C ARG A 85 -13.80 -7.15 -6.52
N LYS A 86 -12.66 -6.60 -6.11
CA LYS A 86 -12.54 -5.19 -5.70
C LYS A 86 -12.60 -4.26 -6.93
N ILE A 87 -11.96 -4.67 -8.01
CA ILE A 87 -12.01 -3.96 -9.30
C ILE A 87 -13.45 -3.96 -9.83
N ALA A 88 -14.13 -5.11 -9.83
CA ALA A 88 -15.53 -5.22 -10.22
C ALA A 88 -16.50 -4.43 -9.30
N ALA A 89 -16.10 -4.16 -8.05
CA ALA A 89 -16.85 -3.28 -7.15
C ALA A 89 -16.64 -1.78 -7.50
N GLY A 90 -15.63 -1.46 -8.32
CA GLY A 90 -15.32 -0.12 -8.78
C GLY A 90 -14.04 0.48 -8.18
N ALA A 91 -13.05 -0.32 -7.78
CA ALA A 91 -11.74 0.27 -7.47
C ALA A 91 -11.13 0.90 -8.74
N ASP A 92 -10.49 2.06 -8.63
CA ASP A 92 -9.81 2.80 -9.70
C ASP A 92 -8.29 2.63 -9.69
N TYR A 93 -7.72 2.22 -8.54
CA TYR A 93 -6.33 1.79 -8.44
C TYR A 93 -6.11 0.82 -7.27
N ILE A 94 -5.00 0.11 -7.29
CA ILE A 94 -4.61 -0.86 -6.26
C ILE A 94 -3.35 -0.42 -5.54
N MET A 95 -3.28 -0.59 -4.22
CA MET A 95 -2.04 -0.41 -3.43
C MET A 95 -1.70 -1.71 -2.71
N THR A 96 -0.52 -2.26 -2.94
CA THR A 96 -0.11 -3.53 -2.31
C THR A 96 0.42 -3.28 -0.89
N GLN A 97 0.29 -4.24 0.02
CA GLN A 97 1.12 -4.29 1.23
C GLN A 97 2.62 -4.36 0.85
N PRO A 98 3.54 -3.95 1.74
CA PRO A 98 4.97 -3.91 1.42
C PRO A 98 5.49 -5.29 1.09
N VAL A 99 6.30 -5.40 0.04
CA VAL A 99 6.93 -6.65 -0.39
C VAL A 99 8.41 -6.66 -0.02
N TYR A 100 8.91 -7.83 0.39
CA TYR A 100 10.30 -8.05 0.84
C TYR A 100 10.96 -9.25 0.15
N ASP A 101 10.38 -9.68 -0.97
CA ASP A 101 10.85 -10.81 -1.76
C ASP A 101 10.79 -10.44 -3.25
N PRO A 102 11.94 -10.38 -3.96
CA PRO A 102 12.00 -10.14 -5.40
C PRO A 102 11.14 -11.11 -6.22
N GLU A 103 11.06 -12.38 -5.82
CA GLU A 103 10.32 -13.38 -6.57
C GLU A 103 8.81 -13.18 -6.42
N LEU A 104 8.36 -12.71 -5.26
CA LEU A 104 6.97 -12.29 -5.08
C LEU A 104 6.60 -11.11 -5.99
N ILE A 105 7.52 -10.17 -6.25
CA ILE A 105 7.31 -9.06 -7.18
C ILE A 105 7.05 -9.59 -8.59
N ARG A 106 7.90 -10.51 -9.06
CA ARG A 106 7.78 -11.13 -10.40
C ARG A 106 6.48 -11.92 -10.52
N ALA A 107 6.20 -12.78 -9.55
CA ALA A 107 4.98 -13.59 -9.52
C ALA A 107 3.72 -12.71 -9.47
N LEU A 108 3.75 -11.61 -8.70
CA LEU A 108 2.65 -10.67 -8.65
C LEU A 108 2.41 -10.00 -10.01
N LYS A 109 3.47 -9.58 -10.69
CA LYS A 109 3.34 -8.98 -12.03
C LYS A 109 2.69 -9.95 -13.02
N GLU A 110 3.14 -11.20 -13.04
CA GLU A 110 2.56 -12.23 -13.90
C GLU A 110 1.09 -12.45 -13.58
N ALA A 111 0.76 -12.67 -12.30
CA ALA A 111 -0.58 -12.97 -11.83
C ALA A 111 -1.57 -11.80 -11.98
N THR A 112 -1.09 -10.56 -12.22
CA THR A 112 -1.93 -9.37 -12.39
C THR A 112 -1.79 -8.75 -13.79
N SER A 113 -1.11 -9.42 -14.72
CA SER A 113 -0.82 -8.90 -16.06
C SER A 113 -2.06 -8.63 -16.91
N HIS A 114 -3.18 -9.29 -16.61
CA HIS A 114 -4.48 -9.13 -17.27
C HIS A 114 -5.35 -8.00 -16.69
N LEU A 115 -4.90 -7.33 -15.62
CA LEU A 115 -5.65 -6.27 -14.98
C LEU A 115 -5.30 -4.91 -15.62
N ASP A 116 -6.31 -4.18 -16.09
CA ASP A 116 -6.14 -2.89 -16.80
C ASP A 116 -6.02 -1.66 -15.88
N ILE A 117 -5.99 -1.90 -14.57
CA ILE A 117 -6.02 -0.86 -13.54
C ILE A 117 -4.61 -0.58 -12.99
N PRO A 118 -4.26 0.67 -12.63
CA PRO A 118 -2.96 0.95 -12.01
C PRO A 118 -2.77 0.18 -10.69
N ILE A 119 -1.62 -0.51 -10.59
CA ILE A 119 -1.17 -1.17 -9.36
C ILE A 119 0.08 -0.42 -8.86
N PHE A 120 -0.04 0.11 -7.64
CA PHE A 120 1.06 0.73 -6.91
C PHE A 120 1.68 -0.29 -5.97
N LEU A 121 2.89 -0.76 -6.32
CA LEU A 121 3.65 -1.67 -5.48
C LEU A 121 4.20 -0.91 -4.26
N GLY A 122 3.92 -1.43 -3.07
CA GLY A 122 4.37 -0.86 -1.81
C GLY A 122 5.79 -1.29 -1.46
N ILE A 123 6.65 -0.33 -1.14
CA ILE A 123 7.99 -0.56 -0.59
C ILE A 123 8.14 0.21 0.72
N MET A 124 8.61 -0.48 1.77
CA MET A 124 8.86 0.12 3.08
C MET A 124 10.26 -0.28 3.56
N PRO A 125 11.20 0.65 3.71
CA PRO A 125 12.52 0.31 4.24
C PRO A 125 12.42 -0.05 5.74
N LEU A 126 13.33 -0.90 6.19
CA LEU A 126 13.36 -1.41 7.56
C LEU A 126 14.23 -0.52 8.46
N ALA A 127 13.71 -0.08 9.60
CA ALA A 127 14.44 0.85 10.46
C ALA A 127 15.53 0.17 11.32
N SER A 128 15.33 -1.12 11.64
CA SER A 128 16.26 -1.95 12.41
C SER A 128 15.88 -3.44 12.34
N GLY A 129 16.73 -4.32 12.88
CA GLY A 129 16.42 -5.74 13.04
C GLY A 129 15.19 -5.99 13.90
N ARG A 130 15.00 -5.22 14.97
CA ARG A 130 13.78 -5.30 15.78
C ARG A 130 12.54 -4.87 15.01
N ASN A 131 12.65 -3.82 14.20
CA ASN A 131 11.55 -3.42 13.32
C ASN A 131 11.23 -4.50 12.29
N ALA A 132 12.24 -5.15 11.71
CA ALA A 132 12.05 -6.28 10.79
C ALA A 132 11.30 -7.45 11.44
N GLU A 133 11.73 -7.88 12.64
CA GLU A 133 11.08 -8.96 13.37
C GLU A 133 9.66 -8.58 13.83
N TYR A 134 9.43 -7.34 14.26
CA TYR A 134 8.08 -6.87 14.60
C TYR A 134 7.16 -6.91 13.38
N LEU A 135 7.60 -6.41 12.23
CA LEU A 135 6.80 -6.43 11.01
C LEU A 135 6.46 -7.85 10.56
N HIS A 136 7.39 -8.79 10.70
CA HIS A 136 7.19 -10.17 10.31
C HIS A 136 6.24 -10.93 11.25
N ASN A 137 6.37 -10.73 12.56
CA ASN A 137 5.69 -11.54 13.57
C ASN A 137 4.39 -10.90 14.06
N GLU A 138 4.33 -9.57 14.13
CA GLU A 138 3.26 -8.85 14.83
C GLU A 138 2.32 -8.07 13.90
N VAL A 139 2.74 -7.78 12.65
CA VAL A 139 1.90 -7.01 11.71
C VAL A 139 1.19 -7.94 10.72
N PRO A 140 -0.14 -8.08 10.81
CA PRO A 140 -0.89 -9.00 9.94
C PRO A 140 -0.71 -8.68 8.45
N GLY A 141 -0.30 -9.69 7.70
CA GLY A 141 -0.16 -9.60 6.26
C GLY A 141 1.20 -9.12 5.77
N ILE A 142 2.14 -8.77 6.64
CA ILE A 142 3.52 -8.51 6.22
C ILE A 142 4.37 -9.76 6.45
N GLN A 143 5.03 -10.22 5.39
CA GLN A 143 5.97 -11.33 5.47
C GLN A 143 7.32 -10.92 4.88
N LEU A 144 8.37 -11.08 5.67
CA LEU A 144 9.76 -10.88 5.25
C LEU A 144 10.33 -12.24 4.81
N SER A 145 11.22 -12.23 3.81
CA SER A 145 12.00 -13.40 3.45
C SER A 145 13.04 -13.71 4.53
N ASP A 146 13.45 -14.99 4.61
CA ASP A 146 14.50 -15.42 5.54
C ASP A 146 15.83 -14.69 5.28
N ASP A 147 16.11 -14.36 4.01
CA ASP A 147 17.29 -13.57 3.64
C ASP A 147 17.25 -12.16 4.25
N VAL A 148 16.12 -11.46 4.09
CA VAL A 148 15.93 -10.11 4.64
C VAL A 148 16.05 -10.13 6.17
N ARG A 149 15.40 -11.10 6.83
CA ARG A 149 15.50 -11.25 8.30
C ARG A 149 16.93 -11.50 8.76
N ARG A 150 17.66 -12.38 8.07
CA ARG A 150 19.07 -12.68 8.35
C ARG A 150 19.95 -11.44 8.18
N ARG A 151 19.77 -10.66 7.11
CA ARG A 151 20.54 -9.44 6.85
C ARG A 151 20.29 -8.34 7.86
N MET A 152 19.08 -8.27 8.41
CA MET A 152 18.70 -7.28 9.42
C MET A 152 19.03 -7.72 10.85
N SER A 153 19.34 -8.99 11.08
CA SER A 153 19.52 -9.56 12.41
C SER A 153 20.61 -8.82 13.21
N GLY A 154 20.24 -8.36 14.41
CA GLY A 154 21.15 -7.65 15.31
C GLY A 154 21.48 -6.21 14.93
N LEU A 155 21.06 -5.73 13.75
CA LEU A 155 21.34 -4.36 13.31
C LEU A 155 20.38 -3.36 13.99
N GLU A 156 20.93 -2.27 14.50
CA GLU A 156 20.19 -1.19 15.15
C GLU A 156 20.73 0.18 14.67
N GLY A 157 20.04 1.26 15.03
CA GLY A 157 20.55 2.62 14.80
C GLY A 157 20.83 2.93 13.33
N GLU A 158 21.96 3.57 13.05
CA GLU A 158 22.35 3.98 11.70
C GLU A 158 22.65 2.80 10.78
N GLU A 159 23.32 1.76 11.28
CA GLU A 159 23.62 0.55 10.52
C GLU A 159 22.35 -0.19 10.10
N GLY A 160 21.38 -0.31 11.01
CA GLY A 160 20.07 -0.88 10.72
C GLY A 160 19.33 -0.10 9.62
N ARG A 161 19.31 1.23 9.71
CA ARG A 161 18.70 2.07 8.68
C ARG A 161 19.41 1.96 7.34
N ALA A 162 20.74 1.93 7.33
CA ALA A 162 21.53 1.80 6.11
C ALA A 162 21.26 0.47 5.40
N MET A 163 21.21 -0.65 6.14
CA MET A 163 20.86 -1.96 5.58
C MET A 163 19.41 -1.99 5.08
N GLY A 164 18.46 -1.42 5.84
CA GLY A 164 17.07 -1.36 5.42
C GLY A 164 16.85 -0.54 4.15
N VAL A 165 17.60 0.55 3.96
CA VAL A 165 17.62 1.30 2.69
C VAL A 165 18.24 0.47 1.57
N ALA A 166 19.35 -0.23 1.83
CA ALA A 166 20.00 -1.08 0.82
C ALA A 166 19.05 -2.17 0.31
N ILE A 167 18.38 -2.90 1.21
CA ILE A 167 17.38 -3.91 0.86
C ILE A 167 16.23 -3.28 0.05
N ALA A 168 15.71 -2.13 0.47
CA ALA A 168 14.64 -1.45 -0.24
C ALA A 168 15.07 -0.98 -1.65
N LYS A 169 16.33 -0.57 -1.86
CA LYS A 169 16.86 -0.24 -3.20
C LYS A 169 16.91 -1.46 -4.12
N GLU A 170 17.33 -2.61 -3.60
CA GLU A 170 17.33 -3.88 -4.37
C GLU A 170 15.90 -4.28 -4.78
N LEU A 171 14.93 -4.14 -3.87
CA LEU A 171 13.52 -4.40 -4.16
C LEU A 171 12.97 -3.39 -5.18
N LEU A 172 13.37 -2.12 -5.10
CA LEU A 172 12.99 -1.09 -6.07
C LEU A 172 13.55 -1.38 -7.46
N ASP A 173 14.80 -1.83 -7.56
CA ASP A 173 15.41 -2.20 -8.84
C ASP A 173 14.57 -3.25 -9.56
N VAL A 174 14.10 -4.27 -8.84
CA VAL A 174 13.17 -5.28 -9.40
C VAL A 174 11.80 -4.68 -9.66
N ALA A 175 11.22 -3.93 -8.72
CA ALA A 175 9.89 -3.35 -8.85
C ALA A 175 9.74 -2.47 -10.10
N MET A 176 10.76 -1.65 -10.41
CA MET A 176 10.76 -0.73 -11.56
C MET A 176 10.77 -1.46 -12.91
N GLU A 177 11.23 -2.71 -12.98
CA GLU A 177 11.15 -3.52 -14.19
C GLU A 177 9.73 -4.00 -14.49
N HIS A 178 8.89 -4.12 -13.46
CA HIS A 178 7.59 -4.80 -13.53
C HIS A 178 6.39 -3.87 -13.35
N PHE A 179 6.55 -2.80 -12.56
CA PHE A 179 5.47 -1.90 -12.16
C PHE A 179 5.83 -0.43 -12.46
N ASN A 180 4.88 0.28 -13.07
CA ASN A 180 5.00 1.71 -13.36
C ASN A 180 4.58 2.58 -12.16
N GLY A 181 3.88 2.00 -11.18
CA GLY A 181 3.44 2.64 -9.95
C GLY A 181 4.16 2.02 -8.76
N ILE A 182 4.89 2.85 -8.02
CA ILE A 182 5.53 2.46 -6.75
C ILE A 182 5.13 3.53 -5.72
N TYR A 183 4.82 3.09 -4.50
CA TYR A 183 4.62 4.00 -3.38
C TYR A 183 5.50 3.60 -2.20
N LEU A 184 6.02 4.60 -1.51
CA LEU A 184 6.95 4.41 -0.39
C LEU A 184 6.22 4.63 0.92
N MET A 185 6.35 3.68 1.83
CA MET A 185 5.87 3.82 3.21
C MET A 185 7.04 4.24 4.07
N THR A 186 6.90 5.37 4.76
CA THR A 186 7.97 5.89 5.63
C THR A 186 7.80 5.26 7.02
N PRO A 187 8.78 4.49 7.52
CA PRO A 187 8.69 3.96 8.87
C PRO A 187 8.84 5.09 9.88
N PHE A 188 7.89 5.18 10.82
CA PHE A 188 7.87 6.22 11.85
C PHE A 188 7.92 7.63 11.24
N MET A 189 8.94 8.41 11.59
CA MET A 189 9.22 9.74 11.03
C MET A 189 10.61 9.80 10.37
N LEU A 190 11.16 8.66 9.96
CA LEU A 190 12.51 8.56 9.36
C LEU A 190 12.48 8.89 7.86
N TYR A 191 12.11 10.13 7.52
CA TYR A 191 11.92 10.60 6.14
C TYR A 191 13.19 10.50 5.28
N ASP A 192 14.38 10.58 5.88
CA ASP A 192 15.65 10.47 5.16
C ASP A 192 15.81 9.12 4.44
N MET A 193 15.22 8.06 4.99
CA MET A 193 15.23 6.74 4.35
C MET A 193 14.43 6.79 3.05
N SER A 194 13.21 7.32 3.09
CA SER A 194 12.35 7.48 1.91
C SER A 194 12.96 8.43 0.88
N ALA A 195 13.63 9.51 1.32
CA ALA A 195 14.32 10.45 0.43
C ALA A 195 15.47 9.79 -0.36
N GLN A 196 16.21 8.88 0.28
CA GLN A 196 17.26 8.09 -0.39
C GLN A 196 16.67 7.15 -1.44
N LEU A 197 15.51 6.53 -1.15
CA LEU A 197 14.80 5.67 -2.11
C LEU A 197 14.27 6.46 -3.32
N ILE A 198 13.70 7.65 -3.08
CA ILE A 198 13.26 8.54 -4.17
C ILE A 198 14.45 8.93 -5.06
N SER A 199 15.58 9.30 -4.45
CA SER A 199 16.79 9.65 -5.19
C SER A 199 17.29 8.50 -6.06
N HIS A 200 17.27 7.27 -5.52
CA HIS A 200 17.63 6.05 -6.25
C HIS A 200 16.71 5.80 -7.46
N VAL A 201 15.39 5.94 -7.28
CA VAL A 201 14.41 5.80 -8.38
C VAL A 201 14.63 6.87 -9.46
N TRP A 202 14.90 8.12 -9.08
CA TRP A 202 15.16 9.20 -10.05
C TRP A 202 16.44 8.97 -10.85
N GLU A 203 17.51 8.54 -10.19
CA GLU A 203 18.77 8.19 -10.86
C GLU A 203 18.55 7.07 -11.89
N LYS A 204 17.87 5.99 -11.51
CA LYS A 204 17.59 4.83 -12.37
C LYS A 204 16.62 5.16 -13.51
N SER A 205 15.65 6.03 -13.28
CA SER A 205 14.67 6.44 -14.31
C SER A 205 15.15 7.58 -15.22
N GLY A 206 16.34 8.12 -14.99
CA GLY A 206 16.86 9.27 -15.73
C GLY A 206 16.08 10.57 -15.49
N ARG A 207 15.22 10.62 -14.47
CA ARG A 207 14.54 11.87 -14.06
C ARG A 207 15.55 12.77 -13.36
N ARG A 208 15.83 13.94 -13.93
CA ARG A 208 16.54 15.00 -13.21
C ARG A 208 15.72 15.41 -11.98
N GLN A 209 16.39 15.63 -10.85
CA GLN A 209 15.74 16.17 -9.64
C GLN A 209 14.92 17.39 -10.04
N SER A 210 13.63 17.39 -9.68
CA SER A 210 12.75 18.53 -9.94
C SER A 210 13.32 19.76 -9.23
N PRO A 211 13.27 20.97 -9.83
CA PRO A 211 13.80 22.21 -9.24
C PRO A 211 13.18 22.56 -7.87
N LEU A 212 12.12 21.86 -7.43
CA LEU A 212 11.53 21.99 -6.09
C LEU A 212 12.47 21.61 -4.93
N PHE A 213 13.64 21.01 -5.19
CA PHE A 213 14.59 20.58 -4.15
C PHE A 213 15.93 21.34 -4.15
N HIS A 214 16.07 22.41 -4.94
CA HIS A 214 17.21 23.31 -4.77
C HIS A 214 16.97 24.24 -3.57
N ARG A 215 17.70 24.00 -2.47
CA ARG A 215 17.92 24.98 -1.39
C ARG A 215 19.16 25.80 -1.68
#